data_AF-A0A133XXQ4-F1
#
_entry.id   AF-A0A133XXQ4-F1
#
_cell.length_a   1.000
_cell.length_b   1.000
_cell.length_c   1.000
_cell.angle_alpha   90.00
_cell.angle_beta   90.00
_cell.angle_gamma   90.00
#
_symmetry.space_group_name_H-M   'P 1'
#
loop_
_entity.id
_entity.type
_entity.pdbx_description
1 polymer ?
#
loop_
_entity_poly.entity_id
_entity_poly.type
_entity_poly.pdbx_seq_one_letter_code
_entity_poly.pdbx_strand_id
1 'polypeptide(L)'
;MKVNQAENSVQKSENELKDVRKSGKVNDWRGKKLSNLHYASLLSDLHYKKFERVKLCAEIMKFEKTVEGCLKLTQAWFCKSRLCALCNWRRSMKHAIQVIQVIDEAVKR
;
A
#
# COMPACT_ATOMS: atom_id res chain seq x y z
N MET A 1 5.70 24.72 34.07
CA MET A 1 4.92 23.56 33.59
C MET A 1 5.78 22.82 32.56
N LYS A 2 6.31 21.65 32.91
CA LYS A 2 7.13 20.82 32.00
C LYS A 2 6.19 19.76 31.40
N VAL A 3 5.91 19.86 30.10
CA VAL A 3 5.11 18.85 29.38
C VAL A 3 6.10 17.78 28.89
N ASN A 4 6.03 16.62 29.53
CA ASN A 4 6.88 15.47 29.23
C ASN A 4 6.54 14.90 27.84
N GLN A 5 7.54 14.79 26.99
CA GLN A 5 7.49 14.00 25.76
C GLN A 5 7.47 12.52 26.16
N ALA A 6 6.32 11.86 25.95
CA ALA A 6 6.24 10.41 26.01
C ALA A 6 6.79 9.85 24.68
N GLU A 7 8.07 9.52 24.68
CA GLU A 7 8.69 8.69 23.65
C GLU A 7 8.09 7.29 23.75
N ASN A 8 7.11 7.02 22.90
CA ASN A 8 6.45 5.72 22.85
C ASN A 8 7.34 4.75 22.05
N SER A 9 8.17 3.99 22.76
CA SER A 9 9.00 2.92 22.22
C SER A 9 8.12 1.73 21.81
N VAL A 10 7.78 1.65 20.52
CA VAL A 10 7.00 0.55 19.96
C VAL A 10 7.83 -0.73 20.02
N GLN A 11 7.47 -1.64 20.93
CA GLN A 11 8.02 -2.99 21.01
C GLN A 11 7.71 -3.76 19.72
N LYS A 12 8.76 -4.22 19.05
CA LYS A 12 8.70 -4.90 17.75
C LYS A 12 8.34 -6.37 17.94
N SER A 13 7.21 -6.81 17.40
CA SER A 13 6.78 -8.22 17.48
C SER A 13 7.47 -9.06 16.40
N GLU A 14 7.73 -10.33 16.71
CA GLU A 14 8.42 -11.31 15.85
C GLU A 14 7.67 -11.62 14.53
N ASN A 15 6.39 -11.21 14.45
CA ASN A 15 5.49 -11.47 13.32
C ASN A 15 5.38 -10.31 12.32
N GLU A 16 6.24 -9.29 12.40
CA GLU A 16 6.19 -8.13 11.49
C GLU A 16 6.80 -8.43 10.11
N LEU A 17 5.98 -8.30 9.04
CA LEU A 17 6.46 -8.41 7.66
C LEU A 17 7.33 -7.21 7.28
N LYS A 18 8.62 -7.47 7.01
CA LYS A 18 9.52 -6.50 6.37
C LYS A 18 9.42 -6.60 4.86
N ASP A 19 8.52 -5.83 4.27
CA ASP A 19 8.34 -5.80 2.80
C ASP A 19 9.35 -4.85 2.13
N VAL A 20 10.47 -5.43 1.70
CA VAL A 20 11.58 -4.74 1.03
C VAL A 20 11.68 -5.23 -0.41
N ARG A 21 11.72 -4.29 -1.36
CA ARG A 21 11.88 -4.61 -2.79
C ARG A 21 13.31 -5.09 -3.08
N LYS A 22 13.49 -5.77 -4.21
CA LYS A 22 14.81 -6.15 -4.75
C LYS A 22 15.80 -4.97 -4.85
N SER A 23 15.30 -3.74 -5.02
CA SER A 23 16.10 -2.51 -5.07
C SER A 23 16.48 -1.95 -3.69
N GLY A 24 16.13 -2.61 -2.59
CA GLY A 24 16.37 -2.14 -1.22
C GLY A 24 15.34 -1.13 -0.71
N LYS A 25 14.41 -0.65 -1.55
CA LYS A 25 13.35 0.28 -1.12
C LYS A 25 12.26 -0.45 -0.33
N VAL A 26 11.96 0.05 0.86
CA VAL A 26 10.87 -0.46 1.72
C VAL A 26 9.51 -0.02 1.18
N ASN A 27 8.54 -0.93 1.15
CA ASN A 27 7.16 -0.56 0.88
C ASN A 27 6.55 0.13 2.11
N ASP A 28 6.43 1.46 2.05
CA ASP A 28 5.75 2.24 3.10
C ASP A 28 4.23 2.00 3.09
N TRP A 29 3.78 0.91 3.71
CA TRP A 29 2.37 0.55 3.83
C TRP A 29 1.61 1.52 4.74
N ARG A 30 2.23 1.92 5.84
CA ARG A 30 1.65 2.81 6.85
C ARG A 30 1.34 4.18 6.26
N GLY A 31 2.28 4.82 5.58
CA GLY A 31 2.07 6.14 4.97
C GLY A 31 1.01 6.10 3.86
N LYS A 32 0.98 5.04 3.04
CA LYS A 32 -0.09 4.85 2.04
C LYS A 32 -1.46 4.69 2.70
N LYS A 33 -1.56 3.94 3.80
CA LYS A 33 -2.80 3.78 4.55
C LYS A 33 -3.23 5.09 5.21
N LEU A 34 -2.31 5.84 5.82
CA LEU A 34 -2.59 7.15 6.41
C LEU A 34 -3.12 8.16 5.36
N SER A 35 -2.47 8.23 4.20
CA SER A 35 -2.94 9.06 3.08
C SER A 35 -4.33 8.62 2.58
N ASN A 36 -4.58 7.32 2.53
CA ASN A 36 -5.89 6.78 2.19
C ASN A 36 -6.99 7.13 3.21
N LEU A 37 -6.67 7.09 4.52
CA LEU A 37 -7.58 7.49 5.59
C LEU A 37 -7.89 8.99 5.55
N HIS A 38 -6.87 9.83 5.31
CA HIS A 38 -7.07 11.27 5.12
C HIS A 38 -8.02 11.54 3.94
N TYR A 39 -7.82 10.87 2.80
CA TYR A 39 -8.74 10.97 1.67
C TYR A 39 -10.16 10.49 2.02
N ALA A 40 -10.30 9.43 2.82
CA ALA A 40 -11.60 8.98 3.29
C ALA A 40 -12.29 10.02 4.19
N SER A 41 -11.54 10.70 5.06
CA SER A 41 -12.08 11.79 5.89
C SER A 41 -12.66 12.91 5.03
N LEU A 42 -11.90 13.40 4.04
CA LEU A 42 -12.38 14.45 3.12
C LEU A 42 -13.65 14.02 2.37
N LEU A 43 -13.73 12.76 1.96
CA LEU A 43 -14.94 12.24 1.33
C LEU A 43 -16.13 12.18 2.29
N SER A 44 -15.89 11.87 3.56
CA SER A 44 -16.91 11.87 4.61
C SER A 44 -17.42 13.29 4.86
N ASP A 45 -16.52 14.27 4.99
CA ASP A 45 -16.86 15.68 5.20
C ASP A 45 -17.68 16.24 4.04
N LEU A 46 -17.36 15.81 2.81
CA LEU A 46 -18.10 16.14 1.60
C LEU A 46 -19.33 15.23 1.36
N HIS A 47 -19.69 14.38 2.32
CA HIS A 47 -20.87 13.50 2.29
C HIS A 47 -20.91 12.52 1.10
N TYR A 48 -19.76 12.13 0.54
CA TYR A 48 -19.68 11.11 -0.50
C TYR A 48 -19.78 9.70 0.07
N LYS A 49 -20.84 8.96 -0.25
CA LYS A 49 -21.09 7.56 0.17
C LYS A 49 -19.92 6.58 0.01
N LYS A 50 -18.98 6.84 -0.91
CA LYS A 50 -17.82 5.96 -1.15
C LYS A 50 -16.74 6.02 -0.06
N PHE A 51 -16.85 6.95 0.90
CA PHE A 51 -15.82 7.16 1.93
C PHE A 51 -15.51 5.89 2.72
N GLU A 52 -16.52 5.10 3.09
CA GLU A 52 -16.36 3.85 3.86
C GLU A 52 -15.51 2.83 3.10
N ARG A 53 -15.81 2.62 1.82
CA ARG A 53 -15.03 1.72 0.95
C ARG A 53 -13.59 2.19 0.81
N VAL A 54 -13.38 3.50 0.72
CA VAL A 54 -12.04 4.08 0.65
C VAL A 54 -11.31 3.86 1.97
N LYS A 55 -11.94 4.07 3.13
CA LYS A 55 -11.36 3.84 4.46
C LYS A 55 -10.89 2.39 4.64
N LEU A 56 -11.70 1.42 4.19
CA LEU A 56 -11.42 -0.02 4.30
C LEU A 56 -10.48 -0.56 3.20
N CYS A 57 -9.92 0.32 2.35
CA CYS A 57 -9.03 -0.11 1.28
C CYS A 57 -7.75 -0.75 1.85
N ALA A 58 -7.42 -1.94 1.34
CA ALA A 58 -6.30 -2.78 1.78
C ALA A 58 -6.21 -2.95 3.31
N GLU A 59 -7.37 -3.03 3.97
CA GLU A 59 -7.43 -3.30 5.42
C GLU A 59 -6.83 -4.67 5.76
N ILE A 60 -7.17 -5.68 4.97
CA ILE A 60 -6.67 -7.04 5.10
C ILE A 60 -5.90 -7.40 3.83
N MET A 61 -4.70 -7.93 4.02
CA MET A 61 -3.82 -8.40 2.96
C MET A 61 -3.30 -9.79 3.32
N LYS A 62 -3.46 -10.73 2.39
CA LYS A 62 -2.99 -12.11 2.56
C LYS A 62 -1.67 -12.28 1.84
N PHE A 63 -0.67 -12.72 2.59
CA PHE A 63 0.63 -13.10 2.06
C PHE A 63 0.79 -14.61 2.19
N GLU A 64 1.32 -15.23 1.14
CA GLU A 64 1.65 -16.66 1.13
C GLU A 64 3.15 -16.82 0.87
N LYS A 65 3.74 -17.85 1.47
CA LYS A 65 5.15 -18.18 1.25
C LYS A 65 5.30 -18.83 -0.13
N THR A 66 6.21 -18.31 -0.94
CA THR A 66 6.62 -18.91 -2.20
C THR A 66 7.56 -20.09 -1.94
N VAL A 67 7.81 -20.90 -2.97
CA VAL A 67 8.78 -22.01 -2.91
C VAL A 67 10.18 -21.52 -2.50
N GLU A 68 10.56 -20.32 -2.94
CA GLU A 68 11.82 -19.64 -2.59
C GLU A 68 11.85 -19.08 -1.15
N GLY A 69 10.81 -19.31 -0.35
CA GLY A 69 10.72 -18.82 1.04
C GLY A 69 10.30 -17.36 1.19
N CYS A 70 10.17 -16.59 0.11
CA CYS A 70 9.68 -15.21 0.15
C CYS A 70 8.17 -15.11 0.40
N LEU A 71 7.72 -14.05 1.07
CA LEU A 71 6.29 -13.76 1.23
C LEU A 71 5.78 -12.94 0.05
N LYS A 72 4.75 -13.43 -0.65
CA LYS A 72 4.13 -12.75 -1.78
C LYS A 72 2.68 -12.39 -1.46
N LEU A 73 2.29 -11.16 -1.77
CA LEU A 73 0.90 -10.72 -1.67
C LEU A 73 0.04 -11.48 -2.70
N THR A 74 -0.88 -12.32 -2.23
CA THR A 74 -1.78 -13.12 -3.08
C THR A 74 -3.17 -12.50 -3.16
N GLN A 75 -3.66 -11.93 -2.06
CA GLN A 75 -5.00 -11.36 -1.99
C GLN A 75 -5.01 -10.04 -1.22
N ALA A 76 -5.75 -9.06 -1.78
CA ALA A 76 -6.04 -7.79 -1.14
C ALA A 76 -7.32 -7.18 -1.72
N TRP A 77 -8.06 -6.44 -0.90
CA TRP A 77 -9.30 -5.78 -1.30
C TRP A 77 -9.09 -4.29 -1.49
N PHE A 78 -9.31 -3.81 -2.71
CA PHE A 78 -9.06 -2.42 -3.10
C PHE A 78 -10.35 -1.68 -3.43
N CYS A 79 -10.45 -0.42 -3.01
CA CYS A 79 -11.62 0.43 -3.28
C CYS A 79 -11.75 0.87 -4.76
N LYS A 80 -10.67 0.77 -5.54
CA LYS A 80 -10.54 1.20 -6.95
C LYS A 80 -10.71 2.71 -7.20
N SER A 81 -10.85 3.53 -6.16
CA SER A 81 -10.93 4.99 -6.30
C SER A 81 -9.64 5.57 -6.91
N ARG A 82 -9.78 6.59 -7.77
CA ARG A 82 -8.67 7.20 -8.52
C ARG A 82 -7.73 8.02 -7.65
N LEU A 83 -8.20 8.54 -6.51
CA LEU A 83 -7.38 9.32 -5.57
C LEU A 83 -6.91 8.52 -4.36
N CYS A 84 -7.23 7.22 -4.28
CA CYS A 84 -6.75 6.37 -3.20
C CYS A 84 -5.27 6.01 -3.42
N ALA A 85 -4.41 6.38 -2.45
CA ALA A 85 -2.97 6.11 -2.48
C ALA A 85 -2.63 4.62 -2.67
N LEU A 86 -3.34 3.72 -1.98
CA LEU A 86 -3.15 2.26 -2.11
C LEU A 86 -3.52 1.74 -3.51
N CYS A 87 -4.62 2.23 -4.09
CA CYS A 87 -5.03 1.86 -5.44
C CYS A 87 -4.08 2.41 -6.50
N ASN A 88 -3.59 3.64 -6.32
CA ASN A 88 -2.65 4.27 -7.23
C ASN A 88 -1.28 3.61 -7.18
N TRP A 89 -0.81 3.21 -6.00
CA TRP A 89 0.38 2.38 -5.86
C TRP A 89 0.24 1.06 -6.65
N ARG A 90 -0.86 0.33 -6.50
CA ARG A 90 -1.13 -0.89 -7.28
C ARG A 90 -1.11 -0.63 -8.79
N ARG A 91 -1.76 0.45 -9.24
CA ARG A 91 -1.77 0.84 -10.66
C ARG A 91 -0.36 1.15 -11.16
N SER A 92 0.41 1.92 -10.40
CA SER A 92 1.80 2.28 -10.73
C SER A 92 2.66 1.02 -10.95
N MET A 93 2.54 0.01 -10.09
CA MET A 93 3.26 -1.26 -10.28
C MET A 93 2.84 -1.98 -11.56
N LYS A 94 1.54 -2.06 -11.85
CA LYS A 94 1.05 -2.69 -13.09
C LYS A 94 1.53 -1.93 -14.33
N HIS A 95 1.47 -0.60 -14.30
CA HIS A 95 1.93 0.23 -15.41
C HIS A 95 3.43 0.08 -15.66
N ALA A 96 4.25 0.02 -14.62
CA ALA A 96 5.69 -0.22 -14.77
C ALA A 96 5.96 -1.54 -15.54
N ILE A 97 5.27 -2.62 -15.18
CA ILE A 97 5.39 -3.91 -15.88
C ILE A 97 4.94 -3.80 -17.34
N GLN A 98 3.80 -3.16 -17.58
CA GLN A 98 3.26 -3.01 -18.94
C GLN A 98 4.19 -2.16 -19.83
N VAL A 99 4.78 -1.09 -19.29
CA VAL A 99 5.72 -0.25 -20.01
C VAL A 99 6.96 -1.04 -20.41
N ILE A 100 7.51 -1.85 -19.51
CA ILE A 100 8.65 -2.74 -19.82
C ILE A 100 8.28 -3.68 -20.98
N GLN A 101 7.11 -4.33 -20.93
CA GLN A 101 6.65 -5.23 -21.99
C GLN A 101 6.51 -4.54 -23.35
N VAL A 102 5.98 -3.31 -23.37
CA VAL A 102 5.84 -2.53 -24.61
C VAL A 102 7.20 -2.15 -25.17
N ILE A 103 8.14 -1.73 -24.33
CA ILE A 103 9.50 -1.38 -24.75
C ILE A 103 10.23 -2.62 -25.28
N ASP A 104 10.18 -3.74 -24.56
CA ASP A 104 10.81 -4.99 -24.98
C ASP A 104 10.32 -5.44 -26.36
N GLU A 105 9.04 -5.25 -26.65
CA GLU A 105 8.47 -5.57 -27.96
C GLU A 105 8.83 -4.54 -29.03
N ALA A 106 8.92 -3.27 -28.67
CA ALA A 106 9.36 -2.21 -29.58
C ALA A 106 10.83 -2.36 -30.00
N VAL A 107 11.70 -2.87 -29.11
CA VAL A 107 13.14 -3.08 -29.37
C VAL A 107 13.40 -4.30 -30.27
N LYS A 108 12.50 -5.29 -30.31
CA LYS A 108 12.65 -6.47 -31.19
C LYS A 108 12.40 -6.20 -32.67
N ARG A 109 11.73 -5.09 -33.00
CA ARG A 109 11.39 -4.70 -34.37
C ARG A 109 12.52 -3.86 -34.97
#